data_AF-A0A7C5AY53-F1
#
_entry.id   AF-A0A7C5AY53-F1
#
_cell.length_a   1.000
_cell.length_b   1.000
_cell.length_c   1.000
_cell.angle_alpha   90.00
_cell.angle_beta   90.00
_cell.angle_gamma   90.00
#
_symmetry.space_group_name_H-M   'P 1'
#
loop_
_entity.id
_entity.type
_entity.pdbx_description
1 polymer ?
#
loop_
_entity_poly.entity_id
_entity_poly.type
_entity_poly.pdbx_seq_one_letter_code
_entity_poly.pdbx_strand_id
1 'polypeptide(L)'
;MAADNIMRATPLNDTNIEAVLRELLAIRAEMVAEPDVFERRLSGIHPNYRLSASNLLHYLTLRRRDLRPLQLRLAEMGLSSLGRAESHVLATIDAVLEIVHRLAQRSWQPPPTEATALDFASGQQLLAQHTEVLLGPPPPRRTARIMVTMPSEAAHDYMLVHDLLQQGMDCMRINCAHDDTTAWLRM
;
A
#
# COMPACT_ATOMS: atom_id res chain seq x y z
N MET A 1 30.16 6.52 -42.47
CA MET A 1 28.89 5.76 -42.47
C MET A 1 28.52 5.51 -41.04
N ALA A 2 27.49 6.22 -40.58
CA ALA A 2 26.97 6.16 -39.23
C ALA A 2 25.98 5.00 -39.08
N ALA A 3 25.89 4.51 -37.84
CA ALA A 3 24.77 3.83 -37.20
C ALA A 3 24.30 2.48 -37.77
N ASP A 4 24.49 1.43 -36.97
CA ASP A 4 23.37 0.62 -36.49
C ASP A 4 23.80 -0.13 -35.22
N ASN A 5 23.82 0.59 -34.10
CA ASN A 5 23.87 -0.02 -32.77
C ASN A 5 22.44 -0.02 -32.22
N ILE A 6 21.61 -0.89 -32.78
CA ILE A 6 20.28 -1.18 -32.23
C ILE A 6 20.53 -1.89 -30.89
N MET A 7 20.26 -1.20 -29.78
CA MET A 7 20.06 -1.83 -28.47
C MET A 7 18.99 -2.91 -28.65
N ARG A 8 19.41 -4.16 -28.82
CA ARG A 8 18.53 -5.31 -28.68
C ARG A 8 18.05 -5.30 -27.24
N ALA A 9 16.76 -5.05 -27.03
CA ALA A 9 16.10 -5.32 -25.76
C ALA A 9 16.46 -6.75 -25.35
N THR A 10 17.06 -6.90 -24.17
CA THR A 10 17.37 -8.21 -23.60
C THR A 10 16.06 -9.01 -23.56
N PRO A 11 15.96 -10.18 -24.21
CA PRO A 11 14.75 -10.97 -24.14
C PRO A 11 14.45 -11.27 -22.67
N LEU A 12 13.18 -11.11 -22.27
CA LEU A 12 12.70 -11.58 -20.97
C LEU A 12 13.16 -13.04 -20.81
N ASN A 13 14.07 -13.29 -19.86
CA ASN A 13 14.59 -14.63 -19.65
C ASN A 13 13.50 -15.46 -18.97
N ASP A 14 13.10 -16.60 -19.56
CA ASP A 14 12.09 -17.53 -19.02
C ASP A 14 12.35 -17.87 -17.54
N THR A 15 13.64 -17.96 -17.16
CA THR A 15 14.05 -18.21 -15.76
C THR A 15 13.56 -17.12 -14.80
N ASN A 16 13.56 -15.86 -15.23
CA ASN A 16 13.10 -14.73 -14.42
C ASN A 16 11.57 -14.72 -14.28
N ILE A 17 10.85 -15.02 -15.36
CA ILE A 17 9.39 -15.13 -15.37
C ILE A 17 8.93 -16.23 -14.38
N GLU A 18 9.55 -17.41 -14.43
CA GLU A 18 9.23 -18.51 -13.51
C GLU A 18 9.52 -18.17 -12.05
N ALA A 19 10.62 -17.48 -11.78
CA ALA A 19 10.96 -17.06 -10.42
C ALA A 19 9.92 -16.09 -9.86
N VAL A 20 9.48 -15.11 -10.68
CA VAL A 20 8.46 -14.13 -10.30
C VAL A 20 7.10 -14.79 -10.11
N LEU A 21 6.70 -15.70 -11.01
CA LEU A 21 5.45 -16.47 -10.87
C LEU A 21 5.43 -17.24 -9.55
N ARG A 22 6.50 -17.97 -9.25
CA ARG A 22 6.60 -18.78 -8.03
C ARG A 22 6.43 -17.92 -6.78
N GLU A 23 7.10 -16.77 -6.74
CA GLU A 23 7.06 -15.86 -5.59
C GLU A 23 5.70 -15.19 -5.44
N LEU A 24 5.10 -14.69 -6.53
CA LEU A 24 3.75 -14.09 -6.48
C LEU A 24 2.68 -15.12 -6.10
N LEU A 25 2.78 -16.37 -6.60
CA LEU A 25 1.86 -17.44 -6.22
C LEU A 25 2.00 -17.81 -4.75
N ALA A 26 3.23 -17.86 -4.21
CA ALA A 26 3.46 -18.06 -2.78
C ALA A 26 2.89 -16.90 -1.95
N ILE A 27 3.03 -15.66 -2.43
CA ILE A 27 2.42 -14.48 -1.80
C ILE A 27 0.91 -14.60 -1.74
N ARG A 28 0.29 -14.89 -2.88
CA ARG A 28 -1.16 -15.05 -2.99
C ARG A 28 -1.68 -16.20 -2.12
N ALA A 29 -1.00 -17.35 -2.13
CA ALA A 29 -1.38 -18.50 -1.33
C ALA A 29 -1.40 -18.17 0.16
N GLU A 30 -0.40 -17.46 0.67
CA GLU A 30 -0.39 -17.03 2.08
C GLU A 30 -1.46 -15.98 2.40
N MET A 31 -1.86 -15.14 1.45
CA MET A 31 -2.95 -14.17 1.66
C MET A 31 -4.30 -14.85 1.87
N VAL A 32 -4.53 -16.01 1.24
CA VAL A 32 -5.82 -16.73 1.25
C VAL A 32 -5.80 -18.02 2.09
N ALA A 33 -4.69 -18.35 2.74
CA ALA A 33 -4.51 -19.64 3.42
C ALA A 33 -5.35 -19.82 4.70
N GLU A 34 -5.66 -18.73 5.42
CA GLU A 34 -6.27 -18.81 6.76
C GLU A 34 -7.58 -18.01 6.88
N PRO A 35 -8.63 -18.35 6.12
CA PRO A 35 -9.90 -17.62 6.14
C PRO A 35 -10.54 -17.60 7.54
N ASP A 36 -10.44 -18.69 8.31
CA ASP A 36 -10.99 -18.76 9.68
C ASP A 36 -10.23 -17.88 10.68
N VAL A 37 -8.92 -17.68 10.49
CA VAL A 37 -8.13 -16.77 11.32
C VAL A 37 -8.48 -15.33 10.98
N PHE A 38 -8.66 -15.04 9.69
CA PHE A 38 -9.09 -13.73 9.22
C PHE A 38 -10.47 -13.43 9.80
N GLU A 39 -11.43 -14.33 9.67
CA GLU A 39 -12.77 -14.07 10.19
C GLU A 39 -12.83 -13.88 11.70
N ARG A 40 -12.06 -14.67 12.47
CA ARG A 40 -11.95 -14.42 13.92
C ARG A 40 -11.43 -13.01 14.22
N ARG A 41 -10.42 -12.53 13.48
CA ARG A 41 -9.88 -11.17 13.62
C ARG A 41 -10.87 -10.09 13.17
N LEU A 42 -11.65 -10.36 12.13
CA LEU A 42 -12.60 -9.41 11.55
C LEU A 42 -13.93 -9.35 12.32
N SER A 43 -14.28 -10.39 13.08
CA SER A 43 -15.56 -10.50 13.79
C SER A 43 -15.86 -9.32 14.72
N GLY A 44 -14.84 -8.81 15.41
CA GLY A 44 -14.94 -7.65 16.33
C GLY A 44 -14.83 -6.29 15.64
N ILE A 45 -14.60 -6.25 14.33
CA ILE A 45 -14.44 -5.00 13.58
C ILE A 45 -15.82 -4.51 13.11
N HIS A 46 -16.05 -3.21 13.29
CA HIS A 46 -17.27 -2.56 12.84
C HIS A 46 -17.52 -2.81 11.34
N PRO A 47 -18.74 -3.14 10.91
CA PRO A 47 -19.04 -3.55 9.53
C PRO A 47 -18.46 -2.65 8.45
N ASN A 48 -18.53 -1.32 8.63
CA ASN A 48 -18.00 -0.34 7.67
C ASN A 48 -16.48 -0.48 7.39
N TYR A 49 -15.71 -1.05 8.31
CA TYR A 49 -14.26 -1.20 8.18
C TYR A 49 -13.83 -2.63 7.84
N ARG A 50 -14.75 -3.60 7.73
CA ARG A 50 -14.39 -5.02 7.54
C ARG A 50 -13.62 -5.27 6.25
N LEU A 51 -14.03 -4.66 5.13
CA LEU A 51 -13.31 -4.79 3.86
C LEU A 51 -11.91 -4.15 3.93
N SER A 52 -11.80 -2.95 4.50
CA SER A 52 -10.50 -2.29 4.70
C SER A 52 -9.59 -3.09 5.65
N ALA A 53 -10.16 -3.70 6.69
CA ALA A 53 -9.42 -4.55 7.62
C ALA A 53 -8.96 -5.86 6.98
N SER A 54 -9.78 -6.50 6.15
CA SER A 54 -9.38 -7.67 5.36
C SER A 54 -8.21 -7.31 4.42
N ASN A 55 -8.33 -6.18 3.70
CA ASN A 55 -7.23 -5.69 2.88
C ASN A 55 -5.97 -5.33 3.69
N LEU A 56 -6.11 -4.82 4.92
CA LEU A 56 -4.98 -4.61 5.82
C LEU A 56 -4.29 -5.93 6.19
N LEU A 57 -5.04 -7.01 6.41
CA LEU A 57 -4.45 -8.34 6.64
C LEU A 57 -3.65 -8.81 5.41
N HIS A 58 -4.18 -8.64 4.19
CA HIS A 58 -3.43 -8.90 2.95
C HIS A 58 -2.15 -8.05 2.88
N TYR A 59 -2.25 -6.74 3.18
CA TYR A 59 -1.10 -5.84 3.21
C TYR A 59 -0.03 -6.29 4.22
N LEU A 60 -0.43 -6.71 5.42
CA LEU A 60 0.49 -7.21 6.43
C LEU A 60 1.17 -8.52 5.98
N THR A 61 0.44 -9.42 5.33
CA THR A 61 1.03 -10.63 4.72
C THR A 61 2.07 -10.27 3.67
N LEU A 62 1.79 -9.26 2.83
CA LEU A 62 2.75 -8.76 1.84
C LEU A 62 4.00 -8.17 2.50
N ARG A 63 3.84 -7.37 3.56
CA ARG A 63 4.94 -6.65 4.22
C ARG A 63 5.78 -7.47 5.20
N ARG A 64 5.39 -8.72 5.48
CA ARG A 64 6.24 -9.67 6.23
C ARG A 64 7.46 -10.16 5.45
N ARG A 65 7.51 -9.89 4.14
CA ARG A 65 8.58 -10.33 3.23
C ARG A 65 9.42 -9.15 2.79
N ASP A 66 10.69 -9.42 2.49
CA ASP A 66 11.51 -8.46 1.74
C ASP A 66 11.14 -8.50 0.25
N LEU A 67 10.33 -7.53 -0.17
CA LEU A 67 9.83 -7.45 -1.54
C LEU A 67 10.81 -6.81 -2.50
N ARG A 68 11.90 -6.19 -2.03
CA ARG A 68 12.81 -5.42 -2.89
C ARG A 68 13.32 -6.22 -4.09
N PRO A 69 13.74 -7.50 -3.93
CA PRO A 69 14.17 -8.32 -5.07
C PRO A 69 13.04 -8.60 -6.07
N LEU A 70 11.82 -8.84 -5.60
CA LEU A 70 10.65 -9.03 -6.47
C LEU A 70 10.28 -7.74 -7.20
N GLN A 71 10.27 -6.61 -6.50
CA GLN A 71 9.94 -5.30 -7.06
C GLN A 71 10.92 -4.88 -8.16
N LEU A 72 12.22 -5.16 -7.98
CA LEU A 72 13.23 -4.91 -9.01
C LEU A 72 12.98 -5.75 -10.26
N ARG A 73 12.75 -7.07 -10.11
CA ARG A 73 12.45 -7.95 -11.25
C ARG A 73 11.15 -7.54 -11.97
N LEU A 74 10.10 -7.17 -11.22
CA LEU A 74 8.86 -6.65 -11.82
C LEU A 74 9.11 -5.37 -12.61
N ALA A 75 9.88 -4.42 -12.05
CA ALA A 75 10.21 -3.16 -12.71
C ALA A 75 11.06 -3.36 -13.98
N GLU A 76 12.02 -4.28 -13.96
CA GLU A 76 12.82 -4.67 -15.14
C GLU A 76 11.95 -5.23 -16.28
N MET A 77 10.81 -5.86 -15.95
CA MET A 77 9.82 -6.34 -16.91
C MET A 77 8.78 -5.27 -17.31
N GLY A 78 8.90 -4.04 -16.81
CA GLY A 78 7.94 -2.97 -17.05
C GLY A 78 6.60 -3.15 -16.32
N LEU A 79 6.55 -4.03 -15.31
CA LEU A 79 5.35 -4.33 -14.53
C LEU A 79 5.28 -3.48 -13.25
N SER A 80 4.10 -3.45 -12.63
CA SER A 80 3.89 -2.77 -11.35
C SER A 80 4.85 -3.31 -10.29
N SER A 81 5.61 -2.41 -9.66
CA SER A 81 6.46 -2.72 -8.50
C SER A 81 5.68 -2.83 -7.19
N LEU A 82 4.34 -2.97 -7.25
CA LEU A 82 3.44 -3.10 -6.11
C LEU A 82 3.39 -1.90 -5.16
N GLY A 83 4.03 -0.77 -5.50
CA GLY A 83 4.12 0.42 -4.65
C GLY A 83 2.84 1.27 -4.53
N ARG A 84 1.74 0.83 -5.13
CA ARG A 84 0.40 1.46 -5.03
C ARG A 84 -0.69 0.45 -4.68
N ALA A 85 -0.29 -0.72 -4.19
CA ALA A 85 -1.19 -1.83 -3.91
C ALA A 85 -2.00 -1.65 -2.62
N GLU A 86 -1.67 -0.66 -1.79
CA GLU A 86 -2.11 -0.51 -0.40
C GLU A 86 -3.64 -0.54 -0.23
N SER A 87 -4.39 -0.01 -1.21
CA SER A 87 -5.86 0.04 -1.12
C SER A 87 -6.58 -1.22 -1.63
N HIS A 88 -5.88 -2.14 -2.30
CA HIS A 88 -6.46 -3.30 -2.98
C HIS A 88 -5.37 -4.36 -3.27
N VAL A 89 -4.77 -4.88 -2.20
CA VAL A 89 -3.53 -5.67 -2.26
C VAL A 89 -3.71 -6.98 -3.04
N LEU A 90 -4.73 -7.78 -2.70
CA LEU A 90 -4.97 -9.06 -3.35
C LEU A 90 -5.31 -8.88 -4.84
N ALA A 91 -6.14 -7.89 -5.16
CA ALA A 91 -6.47 -7.56 -6.56
C ALA A 91 -5.24 -7.12 -7.37
N THR A 92 -4.29 -6.41 -6.74
CA THR A 92 -3.02 -6.04 -7.39
C THR A 92 -2.16 -7.28 -7.67
N ILE A 93 -2.03 -8.18 -6.69
CA ILE A 93 -1.29 -9.43 -6.87
C ILE A 93 -1.91 -10.28 -7.98
N ASP A 94 -3.24 -10.38 -8.00
CA ASP A 94 -3.96 -11.13 -9.03
C ASP A 94 -3.76 -10.53 -10.42
N ALA A 95 -3.87 -9.20 -10.56
CA ALA A 95 -3.63 -8.54 -11.84
C ALA A 95 -2.19 -8.73 -12.35
N VAL A 96 -1.19 -8.67 -11.47
CA VAL A 96 0.21 -8.91 -11.86
C VAL A 96 0.42 -10.38 -12.22
N LEU A 97 -0.13 -11.32 -11.46
CA LEU A 97 -0.07 -12.75 -11.77
C LEU A 97 -0.66 -13.07 -13.13
N GLU A 98 -1.79 -12.46 -13.49
CA GLU A 98 -2.41 -12.64 -14.80
C GLU A 98 -1.46 -12.20 -15.92
N ILE A 99 -0.85 -11.02 -15.79
CA ILE A 99 0.08 -10.49 -16.80
C ILE A 99 1.31 -11.38 -16.92
N VAL A 100 1.92 -11.79 -15.81
CA VAL A 100 3.12 -12.64 -15.84
C VAL A 100 2.81 -14.02 -16.44
N HIS A 101 1.64 -14.61 -16.16
CA HIS A 101 1.22 -15.85 -16.83
C HIS A 101 1.06 -15.68 -18.35
N ARG A 102 0.47 -14.56 -18.80
CA ARG A 102 0.36 -14.26 -20.23
C ARG A 102 1.73 -14.10 -20.89
N LEU A 103 2.71 -13.48 -20.21
CA LEU A 103 4.10 -13.41 -20.69
C LEU A 103 4.73 -14.81 -20.81
N ALA A 104 4.35 -15.75 -19.94
CA ALA A 104 4.72 -17.16 -20.02
C ALA A 104 3.89 -17.99 -21.01
N GLN A 105 3.02 -17.36 -21.81
CA GLN A 105 2.06 -18.03 -22.72
C GLN A 105 1.13 -19.03 -22.02
N ARG A 106 0.78 -18.77 -20.75
CA ARG A 106 -0.15 -19.58 -19.95
C ARG A 106 -1.43 -18.80 -19.69
N SER A 107 -2.55 -19.52 -19.63
CA SER A 107 -3.77 -18.96 -19.08
C SER A 107 -3.73 -19.04 -17.56
N TRP A 108 -4.16 -17.96 -16.91
CA TRP A 108 -4.42 -17.94 -15.49
C TRP A 108 -5.63 -17.06 -15.24
N GLN A 109 -6.49 -17.53 -14.34
CA GLN A 109 -7.63 -16.79 -13.83
C GLN A 109 -7.52 -16.91 -12.31
N PRO A 110 -7.64 -15.80 -11.57
CA PRO A 110 -7.77 -15.90 -10.13
C PRO A 110 -9.03 -16.73 -9.83
N PRO A 111 -8.99 -17.63 -8.82
CA PRO A 111 -10.21 -18.21 -8.30
C PRO A 111 -11.22 -17.09 -7.96
N PRO A 112 -12.53 -17.37 -8.03
CA PRO A 112 -13.57 -16.38 -7.74
C PRO A 112 -13.20 -15.60 -6.50
N THR A 113 -13.13 -14.28 -6.65
CA THR A 113 -12.71 -13.36 -5.60
C THR A 113 -13.49 -13.68 -4.33
N GLU A 114 -12.78 -14.02 -3.25
CA GLU A 114 -13.42 -14.17 -1.95
C GLU A 114 -14.22 -12.89 -1.67
N ALA A 115 -15.44 -13.01 -1.14
CA ALA A 115 -16.38 -11.89 -0.93
C ALA A 115 -15.79 -10.73 -0.09
N THR A 116 -14.59 -10.89 0.43
CA THR A 116 -13.86 -10.00 1.33
C THR A 116 -12.76 -9.17 0.64
N ALA A 117 -12.40 -9.44 -0.62
CA ALA A 117 -11.32 -8.72 -1.28
C ALA A 117 -11.81 -7.46 -2.01
N LEU A 118 -11.08 -6.36 -1.82
CA LEU A 118 -11.35 -5.09 -2.49
C LEU A 118 -10.82 -5.08 -3.91
N ASP A 119 -11.68 -4.69 -4.85
CA ASP A 119 -11.25 -4.29 -6.18
C ASP A 119 -10.57 -2.90 -6.17
N PHE A 120 -10.00 -2.52 -7.32
CA PHE A 120 -9.28 -1.26 -7.50
C PHE A 120 -10.14 -0.01 -7.22
N ALA A 121 -11.40 0.00 -7.67
CA ALA A 121 -12.29 1.14 -7.54
C ALA A 121 -12.81 1.28 -6.11
N SER A 122 -13.37 0.18 -5.57
CA SER A 122 -13.89 0.10 -4.20
C SER A 122 -12.80 0.42 -3.17
N GLY A 123 -11.57 -0.08 -3.39
CA GLY A 123 -10.43 0.21 -2.53
C GLY A 123 -10.05 1.70 -2.51
N GLN A 124 -10.01 2.35 -3.66
CA GLN A 124 -9.73 3.79 -3.74
C GLN A 124 -10.85 4.64 -3.13
N GLN A 125 -12.11 4.25 -3.35
CA GLN A 125 -13.27 4.94 -2.78
C GLN A 125 -13.27 4.88 -1.25
N LEU A 126 -13.08 3.69 -0.67
CA LEU A 126 -12.99 3.53 0.79
C LEU A 126 -11.80 4.29 1.38
N LEU A 127 -10.64 4.29 0.69
CA LEU A 127 -9.49 5.06 1.14
C LEU A 127 -9.82 6.56 1.20
N ALA A 128 -10.43 7.10 0.15
CA ALA A 128 -10.83 8.51 0.10
C ALA A 128 -11.84 8.85 1.20
N GLN A 129 -12.90 8.05 1.33
CA GLN A 129 -13.95 8.23 2.33
C GLN A 129 -13.40 8.16 3.76
N HIS A 130 -12.63 7.13 4.10
CA HIS A 130 -12.07 6.99 5.44
C HIS A 130 -11.05 8.08 5.77
N THR A 131 -10.27 8.54 4.77
CA THR A 131 -9.35 9.66 4.96
C THR A 131 -10.11 10.94 5.28
N GLU A 132 -11.23 11.21 4.60
CA GLU A 132 -12.06 12.38 4.87
C GLU A 132 -12.78 12.29 6.22
N VAL A 133 -13.31 11.13 6.59
CA VAL A 133 -13.93 10.93 7.91
C VAL A 133 -12.92 11.14 9.04
N LEU A 134 -11.67 10.69 8.85
CA LEU A 134 -10.63 10.76 9.87
C LEU A 134 -9.95 12.14 9.98
N LEU A 135 -9.65 12.76 8.83
CA LEU A 135 -8.80 13.96 8.75
C LEU A 135 -9.56 15.20 8.24
N GLY A 136 -10.84 15.08 7.95
CA GLY A 136 -11.63 16.13 7.30
C GLY A 136 -11.41 16.22 5.79
N PRO A 137 -12.12 17.16 5.13
CA PRO A 137 -12.05 17.33 3.68
C PRO A 137 -10.64 17.73 3.21
N PRO A 138 -10.24 17.37 1.99
CA PRO A 138 -8.95 17.80 1.45
C PRO A 138 -8.91 19.33 1.29
N PRO A 139 -7.77 19.99 1.55
CA PRO A 139 -7.64 21.44 1.34
C PRO A 139 -7.77 21.83 -0.15
N PRO A 140 -8.16 23.08 -0.46
CA PRO A 140 -8.53 23.47 -1.84
C PRO A 140 -7.44 23.28 -2.90
N ARG A 141 -6.15 23.28 -2.51
CA ARG A 141 -5.00 23.27 -3.42
C ARG A 141 -4.22 21.95 -3.44
N ARG A 142 -4.62 20.95 -2.64
CA ARG A 142 -3.93 19.65 -2.57
C ARG A 142 -4.85 18.54 -2.06
N THR A 143 -4.57 17.31 -2.46
CA THR A 143 -5.32 16.11 -2.02
C THR A 143 -4.70 15.43 -0.79
N ALA A 144 -3.37 15.49 -0.66
CA ALA A 144 -2.63 14.95 0.48
C ALA A 144 -2.90 15.77 1.74
N ARG A 145 -2.76 15.17 2.93
CA ARG A 145 -2.75 15.86 4.23
C ARG A 145 -1.33 15.88 4.79
N ILE A 146 -0.89 17.01 5.34
CA ILE A 146 0.44 17.23 5.88
C ILE A 146 0.41 16.93 7.38
N MET A 147 1.09 15.85 7.75
CA MET A 147 1.35 15.50 9.14
C MET A 147 2.74 16.01 9.53
N VAL A 148 2.82 16.82 10.57
CA VAL A 148 4.10 17.32 11.10
C VAL A 148 4.37 16.65 12.44
N THR A 149 5.57 16.10 12.59
CA THR A 149 6.04 15.58 13.88
C THR A 149 6.49 16.76 14.73
N MET A 150 5.83 16.98 15.86
CA MET A 150 6.11 18.14 16.70
C MET A 150 7.48 18.02 17.35
N PRO A 151 8.29 19.08 17.30
CA PRO A 151 9.51 19.16 18.09
C PRO A 151 9.17 19.61 19.52
N SER A 152 10.09 19.40 20.46
CA SER A 152 9.89 19.70 21.90
C SER A 152 9.55 21.18 22.16
N GLU A 153 10.01 22.09 21.30
CA GLU A 153 9.75 23.54 21.37
C GLU A 153 8.27 23.87 21.27
N ALA A 154 7.46 23.04 20.60
CA ALA A 154 6.02 23.25 20.47
C ALA A 154 5.29 23.30 21.84
N ALA A 155 5.86 22.71 22.89
CA ALA A 155 5.30 22.76 24.24
C ALA A 155 5.43 24.13 24.92
N HIS A 156 6.23 25.04 24.35
CA HIS A 156 6.55 26.34 24.93
C HIS A 156 6.45 27.50 23.94
N ASP A 157 6.47 27.22 22.63
CA ASP A 157 6.34 28.20 21.56
C ASP A 157 5.05 27.96 20.75
N TYR A 158 3.98 28.63 21.18
CA TYR A 158 2.71 28.60 20.47
C TYR A 158 2.82 29.17 19.04
N MET A 159 3.70 30.14 18.80
CA MET A 159 3.84 30.76 17.48
C MET A 159 4.36 29.77 16.44
N LEU A 160 5.21 28.83 16.84
CA LEU A 160 5.62 27.72 15.99
C LEU A 160 4.41 26.91 15.47
N VAL A 161 3.50 26.51 16.35
CA VAL A 161 2.31 25.72 15.97
C VAL A 161 1.36 26.54 15.10
N HIS A 162 1.14 27.82 15.47
CA HIS A 162 0.36 28.76 14.67
C HIS A 162 0.91 28.87 13.24
N ASP A 163 2.21 29.08 13.10
CA ASP A 163 2.84 29.27 11.80
C ASP A 163 2.80 27.98 10.97
N LEU A 164 2.96 26.80 11.60
CA LEU A 164 2.78 25.51 10.92
C LEU A 164 1.35 25.32 10.40
N LEU A 165 0.33 25.73 11.14
CA LEU A 165 -1.06 25.72 10.67
C LEU A 165 -1.25 26.68 9.49
N GLN A 166 -0.71 27.89 9.56
CA GLN A 166 -0.75 28.87 8.46
C GLN A 166 -0.05 28.35 7.19
N GLN A 167 1.04 27.59 7.35
CA GLN A 167 1.74 26.94 6.25
C GLN A 167 1.08 25.64 5.78
N GLY A 168 -0.04 25.24 6.39
CA GLY A 168 -0.90 24.16 5.92
C GLY A 168 -0.59 22.80 6.53
N MET A 169 -0.13 22.72 7.78
CA MET A 169 -0.24 21.49 8.57
C MET A 169 -1.72 21.11 8.77
N ASP A 170 -2.06 19.83 8.58
CA ASP A 170 -3.42 19.31 8.89
C ASP A 170 -3.43 18.38 10.10
N CYS A 171 -2.30 17.74 10.41
CA CYS A 171 -2.20 16.78 11.50
C CYS A 171 -0.92 17.00 12.30
N MET A 172 -1.10 17.12 13.61
CA MET A 172 -0.03 17.17 14.58
C MET A 172 0.30 15.75 15.04
N ARG A 173 1.54 15.29 14.82
CA ARG A 173 2.04 14.02 15.33
C ARG A 173 2.91 14.27 16.57
N ILE A 174 2.48 13.71 17.70
CA ILE A 174 3.31 13.60 18.91
C ILE A 174 4.21 12.37 18.78
N ASN A 175 5.52 12.54 18.97
CA ASN A 175 6.48 11.44 18.93
C ASN A 175 6.81 10.95 20.34
N CYS A 176 6.14 9.89 20.79
CA CYS A 176 6.30 9.36 22.15
C CYS A 176 7.68 8.74 22.46
N ALA A 177 8.62 8.72 21.51
CA ALA A 177 10.02 8.38 21.78
C ALA A 177 10.80 9.52 22.47
N HIS A 178 10.22 10.72 22.49
CA HIS A 178 10.77 11.93 23.11
C HIS A 178 9.70 12.62 23.96
N ASP A 179 10.15 13.50 24.84
CA ASP A 179 9.32 14.28 25.78
C ASP A 179 8.45 13.42 26.71
N ASP A 180 7.52 14.06 27.42
CA ASP A 180 6.62 13.42 28.37
C ASP A 180 5.19 13.96 28.27
N THR A 181 4.26 13.33 29.00
CA THR A 181 2.85 13.72 29.04
C THR A 181 2.64 15.20 29.39
N THR A 182 3.50 15.79 30.24
CA THR A 182 3.38 17.20 30.63
C THR A 182 3.69 18.10 29.44
N ALA A 183 4.73 17.79 28.68
CA ALA A 183 5.07 18.52 27.46
C ALA A 183 3.98 18.36 26.40
N TRP A 184 3.51 17.15 26.15
CA TRP A 184 2.48 16.88 25.13
C TRP A 184 1.15 17.56 25.41
N LEU A 185 0.75 17.70 26.68
CA LEU A 185 -0.47 18.41 27.07
C LEU A 185 -0.36 19.94 26.91
N ARG A 186 0.85 20.48 26.76
CA ARG A 186 1.09 21.91 26.52
C ARG A 186 1.20 22.27 25.04
N MET A 187 1.47 21.29 24.18
CA MET A 187 1.46 21.44 22.72
C MET A 187 0.01 21.52 22.21
#